data_AF-A0A7V5V2U5-F1
#
_entry.id   AF-A0A7V5V2U5-F1
#
_cell.length_a   1.000
_cell.length_b   1.000
_cell.length_c   1.000
_cell.angle_alpha   90.00
_cell.angle_beta   90.00
_cell.angle_gamma   90.00
#
_symmetry.space_group_name_H-M   'P 1'
#
loop_
_entity.id
_entity.type
_entity.pdbx_description
1 polymer ?
#
loop_
_entity_poly.entity_id
_entity_poly.type
_entity_poly.pdbx_seq_one_letter_code
_entity_poly.pdbx_strand_id
1 'polypeptide(L)'
;MKKIDYKDKGSILNPLKNLQFFARKPVTEILQPRPASASYRGFHINDLDKCIGCSSCQKICDNAAITMVEIPSIEEDASKGLRNLRPAIDYGRCCWCALCVDICPTGAIEMSREYVHTCDGDETDSYFILPQETGIHGLTFEKGWTKTADSDLLDRKRRPMGEMLPAARIDNFDEIVDGFTLEMAVAEASRCVDCGLCEDACPAPMHAPNYIRSIYEGNLEQAVQWMYETNPFSHVCGRVCTHICETACSLGHGDSDPIAIRWLKRYAMDNVSKTKIKQIARKGKARKKSGKSIAVVGAGPAGLTAAFDLVKKGHKVTVYESLPKAGGMTRYGIPNYRLPEDRLDQDIEVIQSVGVEINYNIKVGVDISMAQLQKDNDAVIMAIGMQNGRSTRIPGSDHKAVVKAVDLLRMIPKGDKFRVPKSAVVIGGGNVAMDIARSLARLQKQKYGKVNITVTALEQLGKTFLADDEEVTESREEGIEILDCRGPRACEIDDKGKLKGLHSVKVISIFDEQGRFAPKYDESDAQFHSAEMVIEAIGQMSDVSILGDDLTEQLEWNRGRIKINENGATSVAWLWSAGDMVKGPDVINAVADGHRVATDIDQYLQN
;
A
#
# COMPACT_ATOMS: atom_id res chain seq x y z
N MET A 1 -49.41 25.21 31.55
CA MET A 1 -50.04 23.89 31.75
C MET A 1 -50.46 23.76 33.20
N LYS A 2 -51.75 23.55 33.50
CA LYS A 2 -52.20 23.25 34.88
C LYS A 2 -51.54 21.96 35.36
N LYS A 3 -51.15 21.87 36.64
CA LYS A 3 -50.65 20.63 37.28
C LYS A 3 -51.66 19.51 37.03
N ILE A 4 -51.28 18.51 36.24
CA ILE A 4 -52.05 17.27 36.10
C ILE A 4 -51.68 16.41 37.30
N ASP A 5 -52.59 16.29 38.26
CA ASP A 5 -52.45 15.31 39.35
C ASP A 5 -52.91 13.95 38.82
N TYR A 6 -51.94 13.13 38.42
CA TYR A 6 -52.19 11.79 37.85
C TYR A 6 -52.83 10.81 38.85
N LYS A 7 -52.99 11.20 40.12
CA LYS A 7 -53.68 10.41 41.16
C LYS A 7 -55.11 10.88 41.43
N ASP A 8 -55.55 12.00 40.88
CA ASP A 8 -56.95 12.40 40.94
C ASP A 8 -57.78 11.41 40.10
N LYS A 9 -58.51 10.52 40.78
CA LYS A 9 -59.37 9.51 40.14
C LYS A 9 -60.57 10.13 39.40
N GLY A 10 -60.74 11.46 39.50
CA GLY A 10 -61.88 12.15 38.94
C GLY A 10 -63.19 11.77 39.63
N SER A 11 -64.25 12.54 39.38
CA SER A 11 -65.59 12.19 39.85
C SER A 11 -66.11 10.96 39.09
N ILE A 12 -66.85 10.07 39.76
CA ILE A 12 -67.62 8.99 39.12
C ILE A 12 -68.58 9.51 38.03
N LEU A 13 -68.94 10.79 38.10
CA LEU A 13 -69.81 11.48 37.15
C LEU A 13 -69.04 12.16 36.00
N ASN A 14 -67.70 12.22 36.04
CA ASN A 14 -66.91 12.78 34.93
C ASN A 14 -67.13 12.08 33.58
N PRO A 15 -67.36 10.74 33.50
CA PRO A 15 -67.75 10.10 32.24
C PRO A 15 -69.06 10.66 31.65
N LEU A 16 -69.98 11.17 32.48
CA LEU A 16 -71.21 11.82 31.99
C LEU A 16 -70.92 13.16 31.31
N LYS A 17 -69.82 13.84 31.65
CA LYS A 17 -69.38 15.02 30.88
C LYS A 17 -69.00 14.65 29.45
N ASN A 18 -68.68 13.39 29.16
CA ASN A 18 -68.40 12.98 27.80
C ASN A 18 -69.67 12.81 26.95
N LEU A 19 -70.87 12.77 27.56
CA LEU A 19 -72.14 12.79 26.83
C LEU A 19 -72.30 14.06 25.97
N GLN A 20 -71.66 15.18 26.35
CA GLN A 20 -71.64 16.40 25.54
C GLN A 20 -70.93 16.23 24.18
N PHE A 21 -70.07 15.20 24.06
CA PHE A 21 -69.38 14.87 22.82
C PHE A 21 -70.12 13.79 22.02
N PHE A 22 -71.17 13.16 22.56
CA PHE A 22 -71.90 12.05 21.91
C PHE A 22 -72.56 12.47 20.58
N ALA A 23 -73.00 13.73 20.49
CA ALA A 23 -73.57 14.31 19.27
C ALA A 23 -72.53 15.07 18.42
N ARG A 24 -71.28 15.22 18.89
CA ARG A 24 -70.22 15.84 18.11
C ARG A 24 -69.62 14.78 17.19
N LYS A 25 -69.67 15.04 15.88
CA LYS A 25 -68.90 14.24 14.94
C LYS A 25 -67.41 14.36 15.30
N PRO A 26 -66.66 13.26 15.37
CA PRO A 26 -65.21 13.35 15.52
C PRO A 26 -64.66 14.15 14.34
N VAL A 27 -63.87 15.18 14.65
CA VAL A 27 -63.15 15.94 13.64
C VAL A 27 -61.72 15.44 13.69
N THR A 28 -61.32 14.72 12.65
CA THR A 28 -59.90 14.43 12.42
C THR A 28 -59.31 15.64 11.71
N GLU A 29 -58.61 16.50 12.45
CA GLU A 29 -57.82 17.56 11.84
C GLU A 29 -56.51 16.94 11.34
N ILE A 30 -56.31 16.93 10.02
CA ILE A 30 -55.01 16.60 9.44
C ILE A 30 -54.09 17.77 9.76
N LEU A 31 -53.22 17.60 10.76
CA LEU A 31 -52.16 18.56 11.04
C LEU A 31 -51.22 18.58 9.83
N GLN A 32 -51.22 19.68 9.09
CA GLN A 32 -50.24 19.90 8.04
C GLN A 32 -48.84 19.89 8.69
N PRO A 33 -47.85 19.20 8.09
CA PRO A 33 -46.49 19.17 8.60
C PRO A 33 -45.99 20.61 8.82
N ARG A 34 -45.47 20.90 10.01
CA ARG A 34 -44.83 22.18 10.28
C ARG A 34 -43.48 22.21 9.55
N PRO A 35 -43.03 23.40 9.10
CA PRO A 35 -41.66 23.54 8.61
C PRO A 35 -40.66 23.08 9.68
N ALA A 36 -39.83 22.08 9.37
CA ALA A 36 -38.77 21.62 10.27
C ALA A 36 -37.70 22.70 10.45
N SER A 37 -36.88 22.67 11.50
CA SER A 37 -35.73 23.58 11.62
C SER A 37 -34.64 23.27 10.58
N ALA A 38 -33.76 24.23 10.30
CA ALA A 38 -32.58 24.00 9.45
C ALA A 38 -31.68 22.87 9.99
N SER A 39 -31.54 22.74 11.32
CA SER A 39 -30.74 21.69 11.96
C SER A 39 -31.53 20.43 12.33
N TYR A 40 -32.70 20.23 11.72
CA TYR A 40 -33.56 19.09 12.06
C TYR A 40 -32.91 17.77 11.63
N ARG A 41 -32.96 16.74 12.49
CA ARG A 41 -32.43 15.41 12.21
C ARG A 41 -33.54 14.54 11.66
N GLY A 42 -33.91 14.75 10.41
CA GLY A 42 -34.94 13.99 9.72
C GLY A 42 -34.46 12.65 9.21
N PHE A 43 -35.11 12.12 8.18
CA PHE A 43 -34.62 10.94 7.49
C PHE A 43 -33.29 11.21 6.81
N HIS A 44 -32.46 10.18 6.70
CA HIS A 44 -31.15 10.32 6.10
C HIS A 44 -31.29 10.52 4.59
N ILE A 45 -30.31 11.18 4.02
CA ILE A 45 -30.03 11.21 2.58
C ILE A 45 -28.63 10.67 2.38
N ASN A 46 -28.43 9.95 1.27
CA ASN A 46 -27.11 9.44 0.92
C ASN A 46 -26.75 9.79 -0.51
N ASP A 47 -25.65 10.53 -0.65
CA ASP A 47 -24.95 10.76 -1.92
C ASP A 47 -24.20 9.48 -2.28
N LEU A 48 -24.71 8.78 -3.29
CA LEU A 48 -24.20 7.46 -3.68
C LEU A 48 -22.83 7.57 -4.35
N ASP A 49 -22.51 8.71 -4.97
CA ASP A 49 -21.25 8.94 -5.67
C ASP A 49 -20.12 9.29 -4.69
N LYS A 50 -20.43 10.01 -3.60
CA LYS A 50 -19.46 10.30 -2.52
C LYS A 50 -19.29 9.17 -1.51
N CYS A 51 -20.24 8.24 -1.42
CA CYS A 51 -20.15 7.16 -0.45
C CYS A 51 -19.14 6.10 -0.90
N ILE A 52 -18.13 5.80 -0.07
CA ILE A 52 -17.08 4.83 -0.40
C ILE A 52 -17.35 3.42 0.17
N GLY A 53 -18.48 3.21 0.85
CA GLY A 53 -18.82 1.92 1.45
C GLY A 53 -17.96 1.51 2.67
N CYS A 54 -17.27 2.46 3.33
CA CYS A 54 -16.36 2.18 4.45
C CYS A 54 -17.05 1.65 5.73
N SER A 55 -18.38 1.66 5.81
CA SER A 55 -19.17 1.13 6.93
C SER A 55 -18.99 1.85 8.28
N SER A 56 -18.33 3.02 8.32
CA SER A 56 -18.13 3.78 9.57
C SER A 56 -19.47 4.19 10.22
N CYS A 57 -20.48 4.51 9.41
CA CYS A 57 -21.83 4.82 9.89
C CYS A 57 -22.52 3.62 10.56
N GLN A 58 -22.34 2.40 10.04
CA GLN A 58 -22.82 1.18 10.68
C GLN A 58 -22.08 0.93 12.00
N LYS A 59 -20.75 1.06 12.02
CA LYS A 59 -19.92 0.78 13.20
C LYS A 59 -20.20 1.70 14.37
N ILE A 60 -20.50 2.98 14.12
CA ILE A 60 -20.84 3.94 15.20
C ILE A 60 -22.30 3.83 15.68
N CYS A 61 -23.14 3.05 15.00
CA CYS A 61 -24.55 2.98 15.33
C CYS A 61 -24.81 2.04 16.52
N ASP A 62 -24.83 2.58 17.73
CA ASP A 62 -25.10 1.81 18.95
C ASP A 62 -26.43 1.05 18.95
N ASN A 63 -27.42 1.55 18.20
CA ASN A 63 -28.74 0.90 18.06
C ASN A 63 -28.76 -0.24 17.04
N ALA A 64 -27.65 -0.48 16.33
CA ALA A 64 -27.58 -1.40 15.20
C ALA A 64 -28.74 -1.18 14.19
N ALA A 65 -29.01 0.10 13.91
CA ALA A 65 -30.07 0.55 13.00
C ALA A 65 -29.59 0.69 11.55
N ILE A 66 -28.28 0.59 11.28
CA ILE A 66 -27.72 0.75 9.95
C ILE A 66 -27.12 -0.59 9.52
N THR A 67 -27.51 -1.05 8.33
CA THR A 67 -26.96 -2.23 7.67
C THR A 67 -26.38 -1.80 6.34
N MET A 68 -25.11 -2.10 6.10
CA MET A 68 -24.48 -1.89 4.80
C MET A 68 -24.97 -2.96 3.81
N VAL A 69 -25.64 -2.53 2.74
CA VAL A 69 -26.18 -3.39 1.69
C VAL A 69 -25.39 -3.23 0.40
N GLU A 70 -25.21 -4.32 -0.35
CA GLU A 70 -24.54 -4.32 -1.64
C GLU A 70 -25.41 -3.67 -2.73
N ILE A 71 -24.79 -2.83 -3.54
CA ILE A 71 -25.41 -2.20 -4.72
C ILE A 71 -24.64 -2.67 -5.96
N PRO A 72 -25.13 -3.70 -6.68
CA PRO A 72 -24.39 -4.34 -7.77
C PRO A 72 -24.01 -3.43 -8.94
N SER A 73 -24.68 -2.28 -9.09
CA SER A 73 -24.37 -1.29 -10.13
C SER A 73 -23.13 -0.44 -9.84
N ILE A 74 -22.58 -0.54 -8.63
CA ILE A 74 -21.41 0.23 -8.19
C ILE A 74 -20.18 -0.66 -8.29
N GLU A 75 -19.17 -0.22 -9.03
CA GLU A 75 -17.90 -0.94 -9.17
C GLU A 75 -17.07 -0.84 -7.88
N GLU A 76 -16.36 -1.94 -7.57
CA GLU A 76 -15.41 -1.98 -6.47
C GLU A 76 -13.99 -1.71 -6.96
N ASP A 77 -13.21 -1.01 -6.13
CA ASP A 77 -11.79 -0.79 -6.36
C ASP A 77 -11.08 -0.73 -5.01
N ALA A 78 -10.59 -1.89 -4.56
CA ALA A 78 -9.88 -2.01 -3.29
C ALA A 78 -8.66 -1.08 -3.23
N SER A 79 -7.95 -0.86 -4.36
CA SER A 79 -6.76 0.01 -4.40
C SER A 79 -7.07 1.48 -4.11
N LYS A 80 -8.34 1.88 -4.31
CA LYS A 80 -8.87 3.22 -4.01
C LYS A 80 -9.80 3.23 -2.79
N GLY A 81 -9.93 2.12 -2.06
CA GLY A 81 -10.81 2.05 -0.89
C GLY A 81 -12.31 2.15 -1.23
N LEU A 82 -12.72 1.67 -2.41
CA LEU A 82 -14.12 1.73 -2.85
C LEU A 82 -14.79 0.35 -2.74
N ARG A 83 -15.86 0.27 -1.93
CA ARG A 83 -16.77 -0.88 -1.85
C ARG A 83 -18.13 -0.54 -2.44
N ASN A 84 -18.83 -1.54 -2.97
CA ASN A 84 -20.18 -1.39 -3.52
C ASN A 84 -21.29 -1.30 -2.45
N LEU A 85 -20.93 -1.05 -1.20
CA LEU A 85 -21.83 -1.05 -0.04
C LEU A 85 -22.45 0.33 0.23
N ARG A 86 -23.74 0.39 0.57
CA ARG A 86 -24.45 1.62 0.97
C ARG A 86 -25.28 1.42 2.24
N PRO A 87 -25.45 2.45 3.09
CA PRO A 87 -26.13 2.29 4.38
C PRO A 87 -27.65 2.26 4.22
N ALA A 88 -28.27 1.09 4.41
CA ALA A 88 -29.71 0.99 4.64
C ALA A 88 -30.04 1.16 6.12
N ILE A 89 -31.15 1.81 6.43
CA ILE A 89 -31.47 2.29 7.78
C ILE A 89 -32.83 1.75 8.22
N ASP A 90 -32.85 1.09 9.37
CA ASP A 90 -34.04 0.71 10.12
C ASP A 90 -34.50 1.89 10.99
N TYR A 91 -35.48 2.63 10.49
CA TYR A 91 -36.08 3.76 11.21
C TYR A 91 -36.96 3.34 12.41
N GLY A 92 -37.28 2.05 12.56
CA GLY A 92 -37.88 1.52 13.78
C GLY A 92 -36.88 1.42 14.93
N ARG A 93 -35.58 1.35 14.63
CA ARG A 93 -34.48 1.30 15.62
C ARG A 93 -33.70 2.60 15.74
N CYS A 94 -33.68 3.42 14.69
CA CYS A 94 -32.95 4.68 14.69
C CYS A 94 -33.41 5.58 15.84
N CYS A 95 -32.47 6.28 16.50
CA CYS A 95 -32.77 7.29 17.53
C CYS A 95 -32.42 8.72 17.09
N TRP A 96 -32.08 8.93 15.82
CA TRP A 96 -31.76 10.23 15.23
C TRP A 96 -30.66 11.00 15.99
N CYS A 97 -29.64 10.30 16.50
CA CYS A 97 -28.51 10.92 17.20
C CYS A 97 -27.52 11.67 16.27
N ALA A 98 -27.56 11.38 14.96
CA ALA A 98 -26.68 11.90 13.90
C ALA A 98 -25.19 11.52 13.98
N LEU A 99 -24.79 10.59 14.86
CA LEU A 99 -23.39 10.12 14.93
C LEU A 99 -22.91 9.49 13.62
N CYS A 100 -23.80 8.83 12.87
CA CYS A 100 -23.51 8.29 11.54
C CYS A 100 -23.11 9.36 10.51
N VAL A 101 -23.68 10.56 10.62
CA VAL A 101 -23.34 11.75 9.82
C VAL A 101 -22.02 12.34 10.31
N ASP A 102 -21.90 12.52 11.62
CA ASP A 102 -20.74 13.14 12.27
C ASP A 102 -19.45 12.30 12.15
N ILE A 103 -19.54 10.97 11.99
CA ILE A 103 -18.38 10.10 11.71
C ILE A 103 -18.08 9.92 10.21
N CYS A 104 -18.96 10.34 9.30
CA CYS A 104 -18.82 10.02 7.88
C CYS A 104 -17.55 10.68 7.29
N PRO A 105 -16.56 9.92 6.79
CA PRO A 105 -15.31 10.51 6.30
C PRO A 105 -15.51 11.43 5.10
N THR A 106 -16.36 11.02 4.16
CA THR A 106 -16.62 11.74 2.90
C THR A 106 -17.79 12.72 2.96
N GLY A 107 -18.52 12.76 4.07
CA GLY A 107 -19.75 13.57 4.18
C GLY A 107 -20.89 13.08 3.29
N ALA A 108 -20.86 11.82 2.85
CA ALA A 108 -21.85 11.26 1.92
C ALA A 108 -23.23 10.99 2.55
N ILE A 109 -23.32 10.86 3.87
CA ILE A 109 -24.60 10.69 4.57
C ILE A 109 -24.90 11.95 5.38
N GLU A 110 -26.11 12.49 5.21
CA GLU A 110 -26.61 13.68 5.88
C GLU A 110 -28.06 13.43 6.34
N MET A 111 -28.65 14.36 7.10
CA MET A 111 -30.08 14.32 7.44
C MET A 111 -30.86 15.33 6.60
N SER A 112 -32.09 14.98 6.21
CA SER A 112 -33.03 15.90 5.58
C SER A 112 -33.94 16.59 6.61
N ARG A 113 -34.82 17.47 6.12
CA ARG A 113 -35.95 18.04 6.87
C ARG A 113 -37.25 17.23 6.71
N GLU A 114 -37.16 16.05 6.11
CA GLU A 114 -38.25 15.07 6.01
C GLU A 114 -38.40 14.32 7.33
N TYR A 115 -39.63 14.19 7.82
CA TYR A 115 -39.90 13.51 9.10
C TYR A 115 -41.23 12.78 9.16
N VAL A 116 -41.95 12.73 8.03
CA VAL A 116 -43.27 12.11 7.95
C VAL A 116 -43.12 10.83 7.14
N HIS A 117 -43.29 9.69 7.79
CA HIS A 117 -43.43 8.39 7.16
C HIS A 117 -44.56 7.66 7.86
N THR A 118 -45.56 7.23 7.10
CA THR A 118 -46.73 6.51 7.60
C THR A 118 -46.80 5.17 6.88
N CYS A 119 -46.70 4.09 7.65
CA CYS A 119 -46.90 2.74 7.16
C CYS A 119 -48.39 2.40 7.23
N ASP A 120 -48.96 1.93 6.12
CA ASP A 120 -50.26 1.25 6.11
C ASP A 120 -49.99 -0.23 6.45
N GLY A 121 -50.79 -0.80 7.36
CA GLY A 121 -50.41 -1.92 8.26
C GLY A 121 -50.03 -3.28 7.68
N ASP A 122 -49.85 -3.40 6.36
CA ASP A 122 -49.49 -4.65 5.67
C ASP A 122 -47.97 -4.80 5.41
N GLU A 123 -47.16 -3.74 5.63
CA GLU A 123 -45.72 -3.72 5.33
C GLU A 123 -44.86 -3.54 6.60
N THR A 124 -44.56 -4.63 7.31
CA THR A 124 -43.72 -4.59 8.53
C THR A 124 -42.28 -4.14 8.28
N ASP A 125 -41.80 -4.23 7.04
CA ASP A 125 -40.43 -3.84 6.65
C ASP A 125 -40.36 -2.40 6.08
N SER A 126 -41.47 -1.65 6.10
CA SER A 126 -41.55 -0.28 5.57
C SER A 126 -40.54 0.72 6.15
N TYR A 127 -39.99 0.42 7.33
CA TYR A 127 -39.01 1.27 8.01
C TYR A 127 -37.55 0.93 7.68
N PHE A 128 -37.27 -0.15 6.93
CA PHE A 128 -35.93 -0.47 6.46
C PHE A 128 -35.70 0.10 5.07
N ILE A 129 -35.03 1.25 5.01
CA ILE A 129 -34.95 2.05 3.80
C ILE A 129 -33.51 2.28 3.42
N LEU A 130 -33.19 2.09 2.14
CA LEU A 130 -31.95 2.58 1.54
C LEU A 130 -32.13 4.06 1.17
N PRO A 131 -31.51 5.00 1.89
CA PRO A 131 -31.64 6.42 1.60
C PRO A 131 -31.05 6.76 0.24
N GLN A 132 -31.74 7.63 -0.50
CA GLN A 132 -31.23 8.23 -1.72
C GLN A 132 -30.96 9.74 -1.50
N GLU A 133 -30.40 10.42 -2.49
CA GLU A 133 -30.28 11.89 -2.45
C GLU A 133 -31.66 12.59 -2.42
N THR A 134 -32.67 11.92 -2.97
CA THR A 134 -34.07 12.36 -3.01
C THR A 134 -34.88 11.93 -1.78
N GLY A 135 -34.22 11.72 -0.63
CA GLY A 135 -34.90 11.30 0.60
C GLY A 135 -35.38 9.86 0.56
N ILE A 136 -36.33 9.53 1.43
CA ILE A 136 -36.88 8.16 1.53
C ILE A 136 -38.08 7.91 0.61
N HIS A 137 -38.76 8.98 0.18
CA HIS A 137 -39.96 8.93 -0.66
C HIS A 137 -39.72 9.38 -2.11
N GLY A 138 -38.46 9.57 -2.52
CA GLY A 138 -38.10 10.05 -3.86
C GLY A 138 -38.44 11.53 -4.12
N LEU A 139 -38.68 12.30 -3.05
CA LEU A 139 -38.96 13.72 -3.09
C LEU A 139 -37.80 14.49 -2.46
N THR A 140 -37.30 15.51 -3.16
CA THR A 140 -36.22 16.34 -2.61
C THR A 140 -36.73 17.23 -1.48
N PHE A 141 -36.20 17.01 -0.28
CA PHE A 141 -36.39 17.90 0.87
C PHE A 141 -35.15 18.76 1.09
N GLU A 142 -35.33 19.92 1.72
CA GLU A 142 -34.21 20.74 2.19
C GLU A 142 -33.34 19.95 3.17
N LYS A 143 -32.02 20.21 3.15
CA LYS A 143 -31.08 19.60 4.10
C LYS A 143 -31.41 20.02 5.53
N GLY A 144 -31.34 19.03 6.42
CA GLY A 144 -31.46 19.17 7.86
C GLY A 144 -30.08 19.24 8.50
N TRP A 145 -29.85 18.42 9.53
CA TRP A 145 -28.54 18.29 10.17
C TRP A 145 -27.47 17.81 9.17
N THR A 146 -26.44 18.63 9.02
CA THR A 146 -25.22 18.31 8.31
C THR A 146 -24.04 18.38 9.27
N LYS A 147 -23.00 17.61 8.97
CA LYS A 147 -21.75 17.66 9.71
C LYS A 147 -21.19 19.08 9.68
N THR A 148 -20.80 19.60 10.84
CA THR A 148 -20.13 20.89 11.01
C THR A 148 -18.69 20.68 11.48
N ALA A 149 -17.86 21.72 11.49
CA ALA A 149 -16.52 21.65 12.06
C ALA A 149 -16.53 21.26 13.55
N ASP A 150 -17.54 21.71 14.30
CA ASP A 150 -17.68 21.41 15.74
C ASP A 150 -18.20 19.99 16.01
N SER A 151 -18.85 19.36 15.03
CA SER A 151 -19.40 18.00 15.13
C SER A 151 -18.57 16.95 14.40
N ASP A 152 -17.50 17.33 13.71
CA ASP A 152 -16.64 16.36 13.01
C ASP A 152 -15.84 15.54 14.04
N LEU A 153 -16.14 14.24 14.11
CA LEU A 153 -15.47 13.32 15.03
C LEU A 153 -14.08 12.89 14.55
N LEU A 154 -13.64 13.39 13.39
CA LEU A 154 -12.44 12.94 12.69
C LEU A 154 -11.35 14.01 12.72
N ASP A 155 -10.18 13.63 13.23
CA ASP A 155 -8.97 14.45 13.10
C ASP A 155 -8.38 14.28 11.68
N ARG A 156 -8.53 15.34 10.88
CA ARG A 156 -8.26 15.34 9.44
C ARG A 156 -6.78 15.49 9.08
N LYS A 157 -5.91 15.86 10.02
CA LYS A 157 -4.50 16.15 9.72
C LYS A 157 -3.57 15.10 10.30
N ARG A 158 -2.70 14.59 9.43
CA ARG A 158 -1.69 13.59 9.79
C ARG A 158 -0.63 14.20 10.69
N ARG A 159 -0.14 13.39 11.64
CA ARG A 159 1.03 13.77 12.44
C ARG A 159 2.26 13.87 11.54
N PRO A 160 2.95 15.02 11.49
CA PRO A 160 4.10 15.19 10.62
C PRO A 160 5.19 14.20 11.02
N MET A 161 5.89 13.64 10.05
CA MET A 161 7.05 12.81 10.30
C MET A 161 8.30 13.69 10.31
N GLY A 162 9.13 13.53 11.34
CA GLY A 162 10.41 14.22 11.42
C GLY A 162 11.39 13.65 10.40
N GLU A 163 12.14 14.54 9.76
CA GLU A 163 13.22 14.20 8.84
C GLU A 163 14.47 15.02 9.16
N MET A 164 15.63 14.41 8.93
CA MET A 164 16.91 15.11 8.94
C MET A 164 16.92 16.24 7.92
N LEU A 165 17.39 17.41 8.35
CA LEU A 165 17.51 18.58 7.48
C LEU A 165 18.44 18.28 6.28
N PRO A 166 18.19 18.86 5.09
CA PRO A 166 18.99 18.61 3.90
C PRO A 166 20.50 18.79 4.11
N ALA A 167 20.90 19.86 4.80
CA ALA A 167 22.29 20.15 5.12
C ALA A 167 22.96 19.11 6.04
N ALA A 168 22.16 18.41 6.87
CA ALA A 168 22.64 17.39 7.79
C ALA A 168 22.65 15.97 7.19
N ARG A 169 21.92 15.71 6.10
CA ARG A 169 21.86 14.38 5.44
C ARG A 169 22.67 14.26 4.16
N ILE A 170 23.08 15.38 3.55
CA ILE A 170 23.77 15.39 2.24
C ILE A 170 25.18 14.79 2.25
N ASP A 171 25.80 14.54 3.40
CA ASP A 171 27.17 14.03 3.50
C ASP A 171 27.29 12.70 4.24
N ASN A 172 26.18 12.00 4.47
CA ASN A 172 26.14 10.69 5.11
C ASN A 172 25.02 9.79 4.54
N PHE A 173 24.98 8.56 5.02
CA PHE A 173 24.02 7.52 4.61
C PHE A 173 23.15 7.06 5.79
N ASP A 174 23.02 7.90 6.82
CA ASP A 174 22.20 7.60 7.99
C ASP A 174 20.71 7.66 7.63
N GLU A 175 19.88 6.93 8.38
CA GLU A 175 18.43 6.90 8.17
C GLU A 175 17.84 8.30 8.38
N ILE A 176 17.21 8.86 7.34
CA ILE A 176 16.80 10.27 7.34
C ILE A 176 15.49 10.54 8.09
N VAL A 177 14.65 9.52 8.25
CA VAL A 177 13.32 9.65 8.84
C VAL A 177 13.41 9.28 10.32
N ASP A 178 12.97 10.15 11.22
CA ASP A 178 13.13 9.98 12.67
C ASP A 178 12.27 8.83 13.24
N GLY A 179 11.07 8.64 12.69
CA GLY A 179 10.05 7.76 13.26
C GLY A 179 9.20 8.47 14.32
N PHE A 180 8.08 7.86 14.72
CA PHE A 180 7.18 8.46 15.71
C PHE A 180 7.68 8.30 17.14
N THR A 181 7.43 9.31 17.98
CA THR A 181 7.40 9.13 19.43
C THR A 181 6.14 8.40 19.87
N LEU A 182 6.07 7.99 21.13
CA LEU A 182 4.85 7.39 21.70
C LEU A 182 3.64 8.31 21.55
N GLU A 183 3.79 9.59 21.89
CA GLU A 183 2.69 10.57 21.82
C GLU A 183 2.20 10.76 20.39
N MET A 184 3.12 10.85 19.43
CA MET A 184 2.78 10.97 18.01
C MET A 184 2.09 9.71 17.49
N ALA A 185 2.60 8.53 17.85
CA ALA A 185 2.03 7.26 17.42
C ALA A 185 0.62 7.04 17.98
N VAL A 186 0.38 7.35 19.26
CA VAL A 186 -0.96 7.25 19.87
C VAL A 186 -1.92 8.25 19.23
N ALA A 187 -1.48 9.50 19.02
CA ALA A 187 -2.31 10.54 18.39
C ALA A 187 -2.61 10.26 16.90
N GLU A 188 -1.68 9.64 16.17
CA GLU A 188 -1.93 9.21 14.79
C GLU A 188 -2.82 7.96 14.75
N ALA A 189 -2.61 7.01 15.66
CA ALA A 189 -3.43 5.80 15.76
C ALA A 189 -4.89 6.10 16.15
N SER A 190 -5.13 7.12 16.98
CA SER A 190 -6.49 7.53 17.39
C SER A 190 -7.35 8.07 16.25
N ARG A 191 -6.74 8.43 15.11
CA ARG A 191 -7.47 8.90 13.92
C ARG A 191 -8.18 7.74 13.20
N CYS A 192 -7.73 6.50 13.36
CA CYS A 192 -8.25 5.35 12.62
C CYS A 192 -9.72 5.05 12.98
N VAL A 193 -10.58 4.94 11.97
CA VAL A 193 -12.02 4.60 12.11
C VAL A 193 -12.31 3.10 12.01
N ASP A 194 -11.27 2.27 12.03
CA ASP A 194 -11.37 0.80 12.03
C ASP A 194 -12.24 0.25 10.87
N CYS A 195 -12.13 0.80 9.64
CA CYS A 195 -13.04 0.46 8.54
C CYS A 195 -12.67 -0.79 7.71
N GLY A 196 -11.38 -1.16 7.68
CA GLY A 196 -10.86 -2.32 6.93
C GLY A 196 -10.49 -2.08 5.46
N LEU A 197 -10.78 -0.92 4.87
CA LEU A 197 -10.44 -0.65 3.45
C LEU A 197 -8.94 -0.80 3.15
N CYS A 198 -8.11 -0.39 4.11
CA CYS A 198 -6.65 -0.51 4.02
C CYS A 198 -6.14 -1.96 4.04
N GLU A 199 -6.90 -2.88 4.63
CA GLU A 199 -6.60 -4.31 4.65
C GLU A 199 -6.99 -4.96 3.31
N ASP A 200 -8.20 -4.68 2.81
CA ASP A 200 -8.67 -5.13 1.49
C ASP A 200 -7.72 -4.71 0.36
N ALA A 201 -7.18 -3.49 0.46
CA ALA A 201 -6.28 -2.91 -0.54
C ALA A 201 -4.87 -3.51 -0.49
N CYS A 202 -4.46 -4.06 0.65
CA CYS A 202 -3.09 -4.52 0.85
C CYS A 202 -2.90 -5.88 0.17
N PRO A 203 -1.86 -6.06 -0.68
CA PRO A 203 -1.64 -7.35 -1.33
C PRO A 203 -1.41 -8.53 -0.38
N ALA A 204 -0.84 -8.28 0.80
CA ALA A 204 -0.58 -9.28 1.85
C ALA A 204 -1.58 -9.16 3.02
N PRO A 205 -2.87 -8.96 2.72
CA PRO A 205 -3.94 -8.34 3.53
C PRO A 205 -3.56 -8.13 5.00
N MET A 206 -2.78 -7.09 5.27
CA MET A 206 -2.28 -6.84 6.63
C MET A 206 -3.42 -6.26 7.49
N HIS A 207 -3.59 -6.81 8.70
CA HIS A 207 -4.58 -6.40 9.70
C HIS A 207 -4.33 -5.01 10.30
N ALA A 208 -4.31 -3.99 9.43
CA ALA A 208 -3.98 -2.61 9.76
C ALA A 208 -4.85 -2.03 10.87
N PRO A 209 -6.18 -2.17 10.81
CA PRO A 209 -7.01 -1.68 11.89
C PRO A 209 -6.65 -2.30 13.26
N ASN A 210 -6.38 -3.61 13.29
CA ASN A 210 -6.05 -4.34 14.52
C ASN A 210 -4.71 -3.91 15.13
N TYR A 211 -3.65 -3.79 14.32
CA TYR A 211 -2.37 -3.34 14.87
C TYR A 211 -2.36 -1.84 15.20
N ILE A 212 -3.10 -1.01 14.47
CA ILE A 212 -3.27 0.41 14.82
C ILE A 212 -4.01 0.54 16.14
N ARG A 213 -5.09 -0.22 16.34
CA ARG A 213 -5.82 -0.27 17.61
C ARG A 213 -4.91 -0.71 18.76
N SER A 214 -4.09 -1.73 18.53
CA SER A 214 -3.13 -2.23 19.52
C SER A 214 -2.08 -1.17 19.89
N ILE A 215 -1.63 -0.35 18.93
CA ILE A 215 -0.74 0.79 19.19
C ILE A 215 -1.44 1.86 20.03
N TYR A 216 -2.68 2.21 19.69
CA TYR A 216 -3.49 3.18 20.45
C TYR A 216 -3.68 2.74 21.91
N GLU A 217 -3.89 1.45 22.14
CA GLU A 217 -4.03 0.85 23.49
C GLU A 217 -2.70 0.62 24.22
N GLY A 218 -1.56 0.94 23.59
CA GLY A 218 -0.23 0.74 24.16
C GLY A 218 0.27 -0.70 24.16
N ASN A 219 -0.41 -1.63 23.48
CA ASN A 219 -0.06 -3.04 23.39
C ASN A 219 0.76 -3.34 22.12
N LEU A 220 2.02 -2.91 22.11
CA LEU A 220 2.90 -3.05 20.94
C LEU A 220 3.22 -4.51 20.59
N GLU A 221 3.28 -5.42 21.59
CA GLU A 221 3.50 -6.83 21.31
C GLU A 221 2.33 -7.46 20.52
N GLN A 222 1.10 -7.08 20.85
CA GLN A 222 -0.08 -7.50 20.10
C GLN A 222 -0.10 -6.87 18.70
N ALA A 223 0.32 -5.60 18.57
CA ALA A 223 0.46 -4.95 17.26
C ALA A 223 1.43 -5.74 16.36
N VAL A 224 2.59 -6.11 16.89
CA VAL A 224 3.58 -6.94 16.18
C VAL A 224 3.03 -8.34 15.86
N GLN A 225 2.25 -8.94 16.77
CA GLN A 225 1.61 -10.23 16.50
C GLN A 225 0.71 -10.17 15.26
N TRP A 226 -0.18 -9.17 15.17
CA TRP A 226 -1.03 -8.97 13.99
C TRP A 226 -0.23 -8.78 12.71
N MET A 227 0.92 -8.09 12.77
CA MET A 227 1.78 -7.89 11.59
C MET A 227 2.43 -9.20 11.11
N TYR A 228 2.90 -10.05 12.02
CA TYR A 228 3.55 -11.32 11.68
C TYR A 228 2.59 -12.45 11.29
N GLU A 229 1.28 -12.24 11.42
CA GLU A 229 0.30 -13.15 10.84
C GLU A 229 0.31 -13.12 9.31
N THR A 230 0.67 -11.98 8.70
CA THR A 230 0.62 -11.81 7.24
C THR A 230 1.88 -11.21 6.60
N ASN A 231 2.88 -10.77 7.38
CA ASN A 231 4.07 -10.13 6.81
C ASN A 231 5.35 -10.38 7.64
N PRO A 232 6.24 -11.27 7.20
CA PRO A 232 7.52 -11.50 7.87
C PRO A 232 8.57 -10.39 7.60
N PHE A 233 8.28 -9.42 6.73
CA PHE A 233 9.13 -8.27 6.37
C PHE A 233 8.60 -6.95 6.97
N SER A 234 8.15 -7.00 8.23
CA SER A 234 7.46 -5.87 8.84
C SER A 234 8.38 -4.67 9.14
N HIS A 235 9.68 -4.86 9.41
CA HIS A 235 10.62 -3.73 9.49
C HIS A 235 10.81 -3.07 8.12
N VAL A 236 10.99 -3.86 7.07
CA VAL A 236 11.16 -3.36 5.69
C VAL A 236 9.90 -2.62 5.25
N CYS A 237 8.73 -3.22 5.39
CA CYS A 237 7.46 -2.61 4.98
C CYS A 237 7.03 -1.43 5.87
N GLY A 238 7.64 -1.23 7.04
CA GLY A 238 7.48 -0.01 7.83
C GLY A 238 8.26 1.19 7.28
N ARG A 239 9.21 0.96 6.38
CA ARG A 239 10.12 1.99 5.84
C ARG A 239 9.88 2.26 4.37
N VAL A 240 9.86 1.22 3.55
CA VAL A 240 9.93 1.35 2.07
C VAL A 240 8.71 0.78 1.34
N CYS A 241 7.63 0.46 2.05
CA CYS A 241 6.39 0.03 1.41
C CYS A 241 5.80 1.15 0.56
N THR A 242 5.22 0.76 -0.58
CA THR A 242 4.41 1.60 -1.48
C THR A 242 3.07 2.02 -0.88
N HIS A 243 2.75 1.55 0.33
CA HIS A 243 1.68 2.06 1.21
C HIS A 243 0.32 2.24 0.52
N ILE A 244 -0.05 1.31 -0.38
CA ILE A 244 -1.38 1.24 -1.02
C ILE A 244 -2.52 1.31 0.02
N CYS A 245 -2.27 0.79 1.23
CA CYS A 245 -3.18 0.88 2.36
C CYS A 245 -3.52 2.33 2.78
N GLU A 246 -2.61 3.28 2.58
CA GLU A 246 -2.84 4.71 2.84
C GLU A 246 -3.62 5.37 1.70
N THR A 247 -3.36 4.99 0.44
CA THR A 247 -4.15 5.43 -0.73
C THR A 247 -5.62 5.01 -0.60
N ALA A 248 -5.88 3.79 -0.12
CA ALA A 248 -7.23 3.27 0.10
C ALA A 248 -7.87 3.71 1.42
N CYS A 249 -7.19 4.53 2.23
CA CYS A 249 -7.67 4.89 3.55
C CYS A 249 -8.95 5.74 3.45
N SER A 250 -9.98 5.39 4.22
CA SER A 250 -11.25 6.15 4.26
C SER A 250 -11.06 7.64 4.58
N LEU A 251 -10.05 7.98 5.38
CA LEU A 251 -9.71 9.36 5.74
C LEU A 251 -8.90 10.10 4.68
N GLY A 252 -8.31 9.40 3.71
CA GLY A 252 -7.62 10.03 2.58
C GLY A 252 -8.56 10.58 1.51
N HIS A 253 -9.86 10.29 1.59
CA HIS A 253 -10.86 10.84 0.68
C HIS A 253 -11.27 12.26 1.10
N GLY A 254 -11.32 13.18 0.14
CA GLY A 254 -11.64 14.59 0.37
C GLY A 254 -10.42 15.39 0.86
N ASP A 255 -10.65 16.40 1.70
CA ASP A 255 -9.61 17.35 2.15
C ASP A 255 -8.84 16.89 3.41
N SER A 256 -8.69 15.58 3.58
CA SER A 256 -8.15 14.94 4.78
C SER A 256 -6.96 14.04 4.45
N ASP A 257 -5.99 14.00 5.36
CA ASP A 257 -4.80 13.18 5.17
C ASP A 257 -5.12 11.72 5.57
N PRO A 258 -4.60 10.72 4.84
CA PRO A 258 -4.77 9.33 5.25
C PRO A 258 -4.03 9.03 6.56
N ILE A 259 -4.37 7.92 7.21
CA ILE A 259 -3.60 7.41 8.36
C ILE A 259 -2.19 7.06 7.92
N ALA A 260 -1.17 7.43 8.70
CA ALA A 260 0.22 7.07 8.46
C ALA A 260 0.52 5.60 8.84
N ILE A 261 -0.13 4.67 8.17
CA ILE A 261 -0.09 3.23 8.46
C ILE A 261 1.34 2.68 8.38
N ARG A 262 2.13 3.08 7.38
CA ARG A 262 3.53 2.68 7.21
C ARG A 262 4.37 3.07 8.43
N TRP A 263 4.17 4.29 8.94
CA TRP A 263 4.94 4.80 10.08
C TRP A 263 4.47 4.26 11.42
N LEU A 264 3.17 4.01 11.60
CA LEU A 264 2.66 3.28 12.76
C LEU A 264 3.22 1.85 12.83
N LYS A 265 3.34 1.18 11.68
CA LYS A 265 4.00 -0.12 11.57
C LYS A 265 5.46 -0.05 11.99
N ARG A 266 6.21 0.92 11.45
CA ARG A 266 7.60 1.18 11.85
C ARG A 266 7.72 1.41 13.36
N TYR A 267 6.86 2.25 13.93
CA TYR A 267 6.86 2.57 15.35
C TYR A 267 6.74 1.32 16.22
N ALA A 268 5.76 0.45 15.95
CA ALA A 268 5.59 -0.79 16.72
C ALA A 268 6.81 -1.70 16.59
N MET A 269 7.32 -1.88 15.36
CA MET A 269 8.48 -2.73 15.10
C MET A 269 9.77 -2.22 15.74
N ASP A 270 10.00 -0.91 15.75
CA ASP A 270 11.21 -0.31 16.32
C ASP A 270 11.20 -0.29 17.86
N ASN A 271 10.03 -0.40 18.50
CA ASN A 271 9.86 -0.33 19.96
C ASN A 271 9.66 -1.69 20.65
N VAL A 272 9.52 -2.79 19.91
CA VAL A 272 9.47 -4.15 20.47
C VAL A 272 10.84 -4.82 20.33
N SER A 273 11.33 -5.43 21.42
CA SER A 273 12.65 -6.07 21.39
C SER A 273 12.73 -7.22 20.39
N LYS A 274 13.88 -7.35 19.71
CA LYS A 274 14.19 -8.45 18.76
C LYS A 274 13.88 -9.84 19.34
N THR A 275 14.19 -10.05 20.61
CA THR A 275 13.92 -11.32 21.32
C THR A 275 12.42 -11.60 21.39
N LYS A 276 11.61 -10.58 21.70
CA LYS A 276 10.16 -10.73 21.79
C LYS A 276 9.53 -10.94 20.42
N ILE A 277 10.02 -10.24 19.40
CA ILE A 277 9.59 -10.44 18.01
C ILE A 277 9.83 -11.90 17.58
N LYS A 278 11.04 -12.46 17.81
CA LYS A 278 11.33 -13.87 17.53
C LYS A 278 10.41 -14.83 18.28
N GLN A 279 10.08 -14.53 19.54
CA GLN A 279 9.12 -15.32 20.31
C GLN A 279 7.73 -15.28 19.67
N ILE A 280 7.24 -14.08 19.29
CA ILE A 280 5.94 -13.88 18.64
C ILE A 280 5.88 -14.66 17.32
N ALA A 281 6.89 -14.53 16.45
CA ALA A 281 6.90 -15.20 15.15
C ALA A 281 6.90 -16.73 15.25
N ARG A 282 7.49 -17.27 16.33
CA ARG A 282 7.49 -18.70 16.67
C ARG A 282 6.18 -19.18 17.31
N LYS A 283 5.31 -18.29 17.79
CA LYS A 283 4.02 -18.69 18.34
C LYS A 283 3.18 -19.32 17.22
N GLY A 284 2.64 -20.49 17.52
CA GLY A 284 1.87 -21.30 16.58
C GLY A 284 2.15 -22.79 16.83
N LYS A 285 1.18 -23.65 16.52
CA LYS A 285 1.43 -25.10 16.52
C LYS A 285 2.24 -25.42 15.27
N ALA A 286 3.54 -25.66 15.41
CA ALA A 286 4.32 -26.27 14.35
C ALA A 286 3.63 -27.57 13.92
N ARG A 287 3.25 -27.67 12.65
CA ARG A 287 2.71 -28.92 12.09
C ARG A 287 3.74 -30.03 12.27
N LYS A 288 3.27 -31.28 12.36
CA LYS A 288 4.17 -32.44 12.33
C LYS A 288 5.00 -32.36 11.05
N LYS A 289 6.28 -32.77 11.13
CA LYS A 289 7.15 -32.82 9.96
C LYS A 289 6.46 -33.60 8.83
N SER A 290 6.30 -32.97 7.69
CA SER A 290 5.62 -33.57 6.52
C SER A 290 6.47 -34.65 5.85
N GLY A 291 7.79 -34.59 6.05
CA GLY A 291 8.76 -35.44 5.35
C GLY A 291 9.10 -34.95 3.94
N LYS A 292 8.51 -33.83 3.49
CA LYS A 292 8.73 -33.24 2.18
C LYS A 292 9.86 -32.22 2.18
N SER A 293 10.64 -32.16 1.09
CA SER A 293 11.73 -31.19 0.88
C SER A 293 11.41 -30.19 -0.23
N ILE A 294 11.75 -28.93 0.02
CA ILE A 294 11.48 -27.82 -0.91
C ILE A 294 12.74 -26.96 -1.03
N ALA A 295 13.14 -26.67 -2.27
CA ALA A 295 14.21 -25.72 -2.56
C ALA A 295 13.64 -24.36 -2.94
N VAL A 296 14.22 -23.29 -2.40
CA VAL A 296 13.88 -21.91 -2.79
C VAL A 296 15.12 -21.25 -3.37
N VAL A 297 15.02 -20.74 -4.59
CA VAL A 297 16.12 -20.09 -5.30
C VAL A 297 15.93 -18.56 -5.23
N GLY A 298 16.76 -17.90 -4.43
CA GLY A 298 16.71 -16.47 -4.15
C GLY A 298 16.20 -16.16 -2.73
N ALA A 299 16.99 -15.42 -1.94
CA ALA A 299 16.63 -15.01 -0.59
C ALA A 299 16.08 -13.58 -0.52
N GLY A 300 15.24 -13.20 -1.48
CA GLY A 300 14.46 -11.95 -1.44
C GLY A 300 13.14 -12.10 -0.68
N PRO A 301 12.32 -11.03 -0.60
CA PRO A 301 11.05 -11.04 0.13
C PRO A 301 10.11 -12.19 -0.25
N ALA A 302 9.96 -12.49 -1.55
CA ALA A 302 9.09 -13.58 -2.01
C ALA A 302 9.59 -14.96 -1.55
N GLY A 303 10.85 -15.28 -1.83
CA GLY A 303 11.43 -16.59 -1.47
C GLY A 303 11.46 -16.83 0.04
N LEU A 304 11.84 -15.82 0.82
CA LEU A 304 11.89 -15.92 2.27
C LEU A 304 10.51 -15.97 2.93
N THR A 305 9.52 -15.27 2.37
CA THR A 305 8.12 -15.40 2.84
C THR A 305 7.58 -16.79 2.56
N ALA A 306 7.82 -17.33 1.35
CA ALA A 306 7.40 -18.70 1.04
C ALA A 306 8.08 -19.72 1.96
N ALA A 307 9.38 -19.56 2.22
CA ALA A 307 10.12 -20.41 3.13
C ALA A 307 9.60 -20.34 4.58
N PHE A 308 9.30 -19.13 5.07
CA PHE A 308 8.73 -18.90 6.40
C PHE A 308 7.42 -19.69 6.60
N ASP A 309 6.51 -19.61 5.63
CA ASP A 309 5.23 -20.31 5.67
C ASP A 309 5.37 -21.83 5.55
N LEU A 310 6.18 -22.30 4.60
CA LEU A 310 6.36 -23.73 4.34
C LEU A 310 7.02 -24.45 5.52
N VAL A 311 7.98 -23.81 6.20
CA VAL A 311 8.57 -24.36 7.44
C VAL A 311 7.52 -24.45 8.55
N LYS A 312 6.68 -23.41 8.73
CA LYS A 312 5.57 -23.45 9.69
C LYS A 312 4.56 -24.56 9.39
N LYS A 313 4.39 -24.91 8.11
CA LYS A 313 3.56 -26.02 7.64
C LYS A 313 4.21 -27.40 7.80
N GLY A 314 5.47 -27.48 8.26
CA GLY A 314 6.16 -28.72 8.63
C GLY A 314 7.09 -29.27 7.55
N HIS A 315 7.30 -28.54 6.45
CA HIS A 315 8.20 -28.93 5.35
C HIS A 315 9.66 -28.61 5.68
N LYS A 316 10.59 -29.38 5.10
CA LYS A 316 12.02 -29.04 5.10
C LYS A 316 12.27 -28.06 3.96
N VAL A 317 12.74 -26.85 4.26
CA VAL A 317 13.01 -25.81 3.25
C VAL A 317 14.46 -25.37 3.30
N THR A 318 15.11 -25.38 2.13
CA THR A 318 16.46 -24.85 1.93
C THR A 318 16.41 -23.71 0.94
N VAL A 319 16.86 -22.53 1.35
CA VAL A 319 16.97 -21.33 0.51
C VAL A 319 18.40 -21.23 -0.04
N TYR A 320 18.55 -21.04 -1.34
CA TYR A 320 19.83 -20.83 -2.01
C TYR A 320 19.97 -19.36 -2.42
N GLU A 321 21.00 -18.71 -1.93
CA GLU A 321 21.30 -17.30 -2.20
C GLU A 321 22.69 -17.17 -2.84
N SER A 322 22.75 -16.48 -3.97
CA SER A 322 23.98 -16.26 -4.73
C SER A 322 24.96 -15.30 -4.04
N LEU A 323 24.46 -14.41 -3.17
CA LEU A 323 25.23 -13.37 -2.51
C LEU A 323 25.54 -13.71 -1.03
N PRO A 324 26.46 -12.97 -0.38
CA PRO A 324 26.88 -13.29 0.99
C PRO A 324 25.82 -13.09 2.08
N LYS A 325 24.75 -12.34 1.80
CA LYS A 325 23.65 -12.06 2.72
C LYS A 325 22.29 -12.11 2.00
N ALA A 326 21.25 -12.48 2.74
CA ALA A 326 19.86 -12.50 2.31
C ALA A 326 19.24 -11.09 2.26
N GLY A 327 18.12 -10.96 1.56
CA GLY A 327 17.35 -9.72 1.39
C GLY A 327 17.08 -9.39 -0.07
N GLY A 328 17.88 -9.91 -1.02
CA GLY A 328 17.73 -9.59 -2.43
C GLY A 328 17.79 -8.08 -2.70
N MET A 329 16.89 -7.56 -3.53
CA MET A 329 16.89 -6.14 -3.91
C MET A 329 16.62 -5.18 -2.74
N THR A 330 15.99 -5.62 -1.64
CA THR A 330 15.84 -4.75 -0.47
C THR A 330 17.17 -4.50 0.24
N ARG A 331 18.14 -5.43 0.16
CA ARG A 331 19.51 -5.19 0.63
C ARG A 331 20.37 -4.49 -0.40
N TYR A 332 20.34 -4.98 -1.64
CA TYR A 332 21.34 -4.63 -2.65
C TYR A 332 20.89 -3.56 -3.64
N GLY A 333 19.66 -3.05 -3.49
CA GLY A 333 19.11 -1.98 -4.31
C GLY A 333 18.76 -0.74 -3.49
N ILE A 334 18.07 -0.93 -2.36
CA ILE A 334 17.61 0.18 -1.53
C ILE A 334 18.77 0.75 -0.69
N PRO A 335 19.02 2.07 -0.74
CA PRO A 335 20.08 2.69 0.06
C PRO A 335 19.81 2.65 1.58
N ASN A 336 20.89 2.61 2.36
CA ASN A 336 20.85 2.53 3.83
C ASN A 336 20.09 3.69 4.50
N TYR A 337 20.06 4.87 3.87
CA TYR A 337 19.35 6.03 4.41
C TYR A 337 17.81 5.91 4.33
N ARG A 338 17.30 4.95 3.55
CA ARG A 338 15.87 4.57 3.49
C ARG A 338 15.60 3.29 4.24
N LEU A 339 16.50 2.30 4.10
CA LEU A 339 16.39 1.00 4.74
C LEU A 339 17.72 0.57 5.35
N PRO A 340 17.92 0.79 6.66
CA PRO A 340 19.12 0.33 7.34
C PRO A 340 19.26 -1.19 7.31
N GLU A 341 20.48 -1.68 7.06
CA GLU A 341 20.75 -3.13 6.98
C GLU A 341 20.40 -3.87 8.27
N ASP A 342 20.58 -3.25 9.45
CA ASP A 342 20.29 -3.88 10.74
C ASP A 342 18.80 -4.13 10.95
N ARG A 343 17.93 -3.35 10.28
CA ARG A 343 16.47 -3.53 10.30
C ARG A 343 16.06 -4.67 9.39
N LEU A 344 16.66 -4.77 8.21
CA LEU A 344 16.46 -5.92 7.32
C LEU A 344 17.02 -7.22 7.93
N ASP A 345 18.19 -7.17 8.58
CA ASP A 345 18.77 -8.30 9.29
C ASP A 345 17.82 -8.82 10.39
N GLN A 346 17.08 -7.94 11.07
CA GLN A 346 16.07 -8.34 12.06
C GLN A 346 14.93 -9.17 11.47
N ASP A 347 14.36 -8.75 10.33
CA ASP A 347 13.31 -9.52 9.64
C ASP A 347 13.86 -10.90 9.22
N ILE A 348 15.06 -10.96 8.64
CA ILE A 348 15.70 -12.21 8.20
C ILE A 348 16.01 -13.13 9.39
N GLU A 349 16.54 -12.60 10.48
CA GLU A 349 16.82 -13.37 11.70
C GLU A 349 15.54 -13.98 12.29
N VAL A 350 14.40 -13.29 12.20
CA VAL A 350 13.11 -13.82 12.63
C VAL A 350 12.69 -14.99 11.74
N ILE A 351 12.87 -14.88 10.42
CA ILE A 351 12.59 -15.95 9.46
C ILE A 351 13.49 -17.17 9.71
N GLN A 352 14.79 -16.97 9.93
CA GLN A 352 15.70 -18.07 10.30
C GLN A 352 15.30 -18.68 11.65
N SER A 353 14.81 -17.85 12.59
CA SER A 353 14.44 -18.32 13.94
C SER A 353 13.30 -19.35 13.94
N VAL A 354 12.46 -19.40 12.91
CA VAL A 354 11.38 -20.40 12.78
C VAL A 354 11.85 -21.71 12.13
N GLY A 355 13.09 -21.77 11.64
CA GLY A 355 13.71 -22.99 11.10
C GLY A 355 14.06 -22.96 9.61
N VAL A 356 14.03 -21.79 8.96
CA VAL A 356 14.45 -21.62 7.57
C VAL A 356 15.98 -21.72 7.46
N GLU A 357 16.47 -22.63 6.62
CA GLU A 357 17.90 -22.79 6.29
C GLU A 357 18.24 -21.95 5.06
N ILE A 358 19.31 -21.15 5.13
CA ILE A 358 19.76 -20.30 4.01
C ILE A 358 21.22 -20.60 3.70
N ASN A 359 21.48 -21.07 2.48
CA ASN A 359 22.79 -21.34 1.93
C ASN A 359 23.25 -20.16 1.07
N TYR A 360 24.14 -19.35 1.64
CA TYR A 360 24.74 -18.19 0.98
C TYR A 360 25.88 -18.58 0.04
N ASN A 361 26.18 -17.69 -0.91
CA ASN A 361 27.23 -17.87 -1.92
C ASN A 361 27.05 -19.13 -2.78
N ILE A 362 25.81 -19.56 -3.00
CA ILE A 362 25.47 -20.67 -3.91
C ILE A 362 24.72 -20.09 -5.10
N LYS A 363 25.40 -20.00 -6.25
CA LYS A 363 24.79 -19.59 -7.51
C LYS A 363 24.22 -20.80 -8.23
N VAL A 364 22.92 -21.01 -8.06
CA VAL A 364 22.16 -22.01 -8.85
C VAL A 364 22.34 -21.70 -10.34
N GLY A 365 22.45 -22.75 -11.16
CA GLY A 365 22.88 -22.70 -12.57
C GLY A 365 24.40 -22.80 -12.77
N VAL A 366 25.21 -22.57 -11.72
CA VAL A 366 26.68 -22.68 -11.76
C VAL A 366 27.17 -23.70 -10.73
N ASP A 367 26.89 -23.47 -9.45
CA ASP A 367 27.34 -24.34 -8.36
C ASP A 367 26.42 -25.56 -8.17
N ILE A 368 25.12 -25.39 -8.45
CA ILE A 368 24.09 -26.44 -8.39
C ILE A 368 23.14 -26.23 -9.57
N SER A 369 22.81 -27.27 -10.34
CA SER A 369 21.91 -27.17 -11.48
C SER A 369 20.43 -27.24 -11.07
N MET A 370 19.54 -26.68 -11.91
CA MET A 370 18.09 -26.83 -11.72
C MET A 370 17.65 -28.30 -11.77
N ALA A 371 18.29 -29.12 -12.61
CA ALA A 371 18.02 -30.56 -12.68
C ALA A 371 18.37 -31.29 -11.36
N GLN A 372 19.45 -30.88 -10.69
CA GLN A 372 19.79 -31.41 -9.37
C GLN A 372 18.75 -31.00 -8.32
N LEU A 373 18.32 -29.73 -8.33
CA LEU A 373 17.28 -29.26 -7.41
C LEU A 373 15.95 -29.99 -7.61
N GLN A 374 15.55 -30.23 -8.87
CA GLN A 374 14.38 -31.03 -9.21
C GLN A 374 14.47 -32.46 -8.66
N LYS A 375 15.65 -33.07 -8.72
CA LYS A 375 15.87 -34.46 -8.27
C LYS A 375 15.83 -34.58 -6.74
N ASP A 376 16.35 -33.59 -6.03
CA ASP A 376 16.56 -33.65 -4.57
C ASP A 376 15.38 -33.12 -3.75
N ASN A 377 14.39 -32.49 -4.39
CA ASN A 377 13.28 -31.81 -3.72
C ASN A 377 11.95 -32.19 -4.36
N ASP A 378 10.90 -32.27 -3.53
CA ASP A 378 9.54 -32.50 -4.00
C ASP A 378 8.97 -31.28 -4.76
N ALA A 379 9.47 -30.08 -4.46
CA ALA A 379 9.10 -28.84 -5.15
C ALA A 379 10.25 -27.81 -5.15
N VAL A 380 10.25 -26.92 -6.14
CA VAL A 380 11.21 -25.82 -6.26
C VAL A 380 10.48 -24.50 -6.48
N ILE A 381 10.92 -23.44 -5.78
CA ILE A 381 10.43 -22.07 -5.95
C ILE A 381 11.55 -21.23 -6.58
N MET A 382 11.23 -20.56 -7.69
CA MET A 382 12.09 -19.56 -8.33
C MET A 382 11.68 -18.15 -7.88
N ALA A 383 12.57 -17.47 -7.15
CA ALA A 383 12.31 -16.15 -6.56
C ALA A 383 13.54 -15.23 -6.68
N ILE A 384 14.19 -15.24 -7.85
CA ILE A 384 15.46 -14.53 -8.10
C ILE A 384 15.32 -13.02 -8.30
N GLY A 385 14.09 -12.51 -8.41
CA GLY A 385 13.80 -11.09 -8.60
C GLY A 385 14.30 -10.54 -9.95
N MET A 386 14.59 -9.23 -10.00
CA MET A 386 15.08 -8.52 -11.20
C MET A 386 16.42 -7.80 -10.90
N GLN A 387 17.49 -8.57 -10.86
CA GLN A 387 18.81 -8.14 -10.40
C GLN A 387 19.67 -7.41 -11.45
N ASN A 388 19.27 -7.43 -12.72
CA ASN A 388 20.02 -6.84 -13.84
C ASN A 388 19.36 -5.56 -14.34
N GLY A 389 20.15 -4.55 -14.71
CA GLY A 389 19.65 -3.31 -15.31
C GLY A 389 19.43 -3.44 -16.82
N ARG A 390 18.43 -2.73 -17.34
CA ARG A 390 18.21 -2.56 -18.78
C ARG A 390 19.14 -1.48 -19.34
N SER A 391 19.37 -1.53 -20.65
CA SER A 391 20.10 -0.50 -21.38
C SER A 391 19.19 0.21 -22.37
N THR A 392 19.40 1.51 -22.53
CA THR A 392 18.67 2.36 -23.49
C THR A 392 18.97 1.95 -24.94
N ARG A 393 20.14 1.34 -25.19
CA ARG A 393 20.63 0.96 -26.52
C ARG A 393 20.71 2.12 -27.50
N ILE A 394 20.85 3.35 -26.98
CA ILE A 394 21.12 4.53 -27.80
C ILE A 394 22.58 4.53 -28.27
N PRO A 395 22.93 5.24 -29.36
CA PRO A 395 24.32 5.43 -29.76
C PRO A 395 25.21 5.87 -28.58
N GLY A 396 26.32 5.17 -28.38
CA GLY A 396 27.28 5.44 -27.31
C GLY A 396 26.95 4.83 -25.93
N SER A 397 25.81 4.14 -25.77
CA SER A 397 25.42 3.52 -24.48
C SER A 397 26.31 2.35 -24.04
N ASP A 398 27.07 1.73 -24.95
CA ASP A 398 28.03 0.66 -24.62
C ASP A 398 29.37 1.18 -24.04
N HIS A 399 29.54 2.51 -23.94
CA HIS A 399 30.77 3.09 -23.41
C HIS A 399 30.92 2.78 -21.91
N LYS A 400 32.13 2.44 -21.45
CA LYS A 400 32.44 2.03 -20.06
C LYS A 400 32.03 3.00 -18.93
N ALA A 401 31.79 4.27 -19.26
CA ALA A 401 31.32 5.29 -18.31
C ALA A 401 29.80 5.50 -18.37
N VAL A 402 29.10 4.71 -19.19
CA VAL A 402 27.66 4.50 -19.15
C VAL A 402 27.45 3.24 -18.33
N VAL A 403 26.78 3.37 -17.20
CA VAL A 403 26.64 2.28 -16.21
C VAL A 403 25.19 2.11 -15.81
N LYS A 404 24.82 0.92 -15.36
CA LYS A 404 23.46 0.66 -14.89
C LYS A 404 23.35 1.05 -13.42
N ALA A 405 22.22 1.65 -13.04
CA ALA A 405 21.98 2.10 -11.68
C ALA A 405 22.12 0.97 -10.64
N VAL A 406 21.57 -0.21 -10.95
CA VAL A 406 21.60 -1.38 -10.05
C VAL A 406 23.01 -1.86 -9.73
N ASP A 407 23.97 -1.68 -10.66
CA ASP A 407 25.36 -2.11 -10.44
C ASP A 407 26.02 -1.18 -9.42
N LEU A 408 25.84 0.15 -9.59
CA LEU A 408 26.36 1.13 -8.63
C LEU A 408 25.67 1.06 -7.28
N LEU A 409 24.34 0.92 -7.24
CA LEU A 409 23.59 0.78 -5.98
C LEU A 409 24.03 -0.46 -5.19
N ARG A 410 24.45 -1.54 -5.87
CA ARG A 410 25.03 -2.71 -5.21
C ARG A 410 26.44 -2.48 -4.68
N MET A 411 27.23 -1.63 -5.34
CA MET A 411 28.63 -1.34 -5.00
C MET A 411 28.76 -0.33 -3.85
N ILE A 412 27.89 0.69 -3.81
CA ILE A 412 28.01 1.82 -2.87
C ILE A 412 27.95 1.37 -1.40
N PRO A 413 26.94 0.59 -0.94
CA PRO A 413 26.87 0.14 0.46
C PRO A 413 28.03 -0.77 0.85
N LYS A 414 28.60 -1.54 -0.09
CA LYS A 414 29.75 -2.42 0.14
C LYS A 414 31.07 -1.66 0.33
N GLY A 415 31.09 -0.37 -0.01
CA GLY A 415 32.33 0.40 -0.06
C GLY A 415 33.25 -0.03 -1.21
N ASP A 416 32.69 -0.66 -2.25
CA ASP A 416 33.46 -1.07 -3.42
C ASP A 416 34.08 0.16 -4.09
N LYS A 417 35.35 0.04 -4.48
CA LYS A 417 36.09 1.18 -5.05
C LYS A 417 35.63 1.44 -6.48
N PHE A 418 34.93 2.55 -6.69
CA PHE A 418 34.69 3.11 -8.01
C PHE A 418 35.04 4.60 -8.06
N ARG A 419 35.23 5.13 -9.27
CA ARG A 419 35.50 6.55 -9.46
C ARG A 419 34.20 7.35 -9.36
N VAL A 420 33.97 7.98 -8.22
CA VAL A 420 32.89 8.99 -8.06
C VAL A 420 33.07 10.09 -9.13
N PRO A 421 32.10 10.30 -10.05
CA PRO A 421 32.22 11.27 -11.13
C PRO A 421 32.06 12.70 -10.61
N LYS A 422 32.70 13.69 -11.26
CA LYS A 422 32.49 15.12 -10.91
C LYS A 422 31.17 15.70 -11.45
N SER A 423 30.60 15.04 -12.44
CA SER A 423 29.29 15.33 -13.03
C SER A 423 28.67 14.05 -13.55
N ALA A 424 27.37 13.87 -13.33
CA ALA A 424 26.64 12.67 -13.73
C ALA A 424 25.26 13.02 -14.28
N VAL A 425 24.82 12.27 -15.30
CA VAL A 425 23.44 12.32 -15.80
C VAL A 425 22.77 10.98 -15.54
N VAL A 426 21.63 10.98 -14.86
CA VAL A 426 20.82 9.78 -14.58
C VAL A 426 19.61 9.75 -15.51
N ILE A 427 19.38 8.63 -16.17
CA ILE A 427 18.25 8.43 -17.09
C ILE A 427 17.20 7.57 -16.38
N GLY A 428 16.03 8.16 -16.08
CA GLY A 428 14.88 7.48 -15.49
C GLY A 428 14.11 8.36 -14.49
N GLY A 429 12.81 8.13 -14.37
CA GLY A 429 11.91 8.88 -13.47
C GLY A 429 11.35 8.08 -12.29
N GLY A 430 11.88 6.88 -12.01
CA GLY A 430 11.41 6.02 -10.90
C GLY A 430 12.29 6.09 -9.65
N ASN A 431 11.87 5.41 -8.58
CA ASN A 431 12.58 5.38 -7.30
C ASN A 431 14.07 4.98 -7.42
N VAL A 432 14.40 4.01 -8.28
CA VAL A 432 15.81 3.61 -8.55
C VAL A 432 16.65 4.78 -9.07
N ALA A 433 16.06 5.67 -9.87
CA ALA A 433 16.75 6.84 -10.41
C ALA A 433 17.02 7.88 -9.31
N MET A 434 16.06 8.10 -8.41
CA MET A 434 16.24 8.97 -7.24
C MET A 434 17.29 8.38 -6.29
N ASP A 435 17.20 7.10 -5.98
CA ASP A 435 18.12 6.39 -5.08
C ASP A 435 19.58 6.53 -5.54
N ILE A 436 19.86 6.29 -6.84
CA ILE A 436 21.23 6.40 -7.37
C ILE A 436 21.68 7.86 -7.47
N ALA A 437 20.79 8.78 -7.84
CA ALA A 437 21.12 10.21 -7.93
C ALA A 437 21.52 10.76 -6.55
N ARG A 438 20.73 10.48 -5.52
CA ARG A 438 20.99 10.88 -4.12
C ARG A 438 22.23 10.20 -3.54
N SER A 439 22.41 8.91 -3.81
CA SER A 439 23.62 8.19 -3.38
C SER A 439 24.89 8.81 -3.99
N LEU A 440 24.86 9.17 -5.28
CA LEU A 440 25.97 9.87 -5.94
C LEU A 440 26.13 11.30 -5.44
N ALA A 441 25.03 12.01 -5.13
CA ALA A 441 25.07 13.39 -4.61
C ALA A 441 25.84 13.43 -3.29
N ARG A 442 25.55 12.48 -2.39
CA ARG A 442 26.23 12.32 -1.12
C ARG A 442 27.72 12.03 -1.27
N LEU A 443 28.07 11.10 -2.16
CA LEU A 443 29.47 10.80 -2.46
C LEU A 443 30.21 11.98 -3.12
N GLN A 444 29.54 12.73 -4.00
CA GLN A 444 30.10 13.96 -4.58
C GLN A 444 30.30 15.04 -3.51
N LYS A 445 29.34 15.19 -2.58
CA LYS A 445 29.45 16.12 -1.46
C LYS A 445 30.64 15.78 -0.57
N GLN A 446 30.76 14.53 -0.14
CA GLN A 446 31.87 14.04 0.69
C GLN A 446 33.23 14.25 0.01
N LYS A 447 33.32 13.99 -1.31
CA LYS A 447 34.61 13.98 -2.04
C LYS A 447 35.02 15.32 -2.64
N TYR A 448 34.06 16.10 -3.12
CA TYR A 448 34.29 17.32 -3.91
C TYR A 448 33.65 18.57 -3.30
N GLY A 449 32.87 18.44 -2.21
CA GLY A 449 32.21 19.55 -1.53
C GLY A 449 30.97 20.12 -2.25
N LYS A 450 30.65 19.62 -3.45
CA LYS A 450 29.55 20.10 -4.31
C LYS A 450 28.83 18.94 -4.99
N VAL A 451 27.55 19.16 -5.30
CA VAL A 451 26.69 18.25 -6.06
C VAL A 451 26.58 18.77 -7.49
N ASN A 452 26.66 17.86 -8.46
CA ASN A 452 26.49 18.13 -9.88
C ASN A 452 25.91 16.88 -10.55
N ILE A 453 24.61 16.73 -10.41
CA ILE A 453 23.84 15.58 -10.91
C ILE A 453 22.57 16.11 -11.56
N THR A 454 22.33 15.66 -12.78
CA THR A 454 21.11 15.95 -13.53
C THR A 454 20.36 14.63 -13.75
N VAL A 455 19.09 14.58 -13.39
CA VAL A 455 18.19 13.48 -13.71
C VAL A 455 17.35 13.89 -14.92
N THR A 456 17.30 13.02 -15.92
CA THR A 456 16.40 13.17 -17.08
C THR A 456 15.35 12.07 -17.04
N ALA A 457 14.07 12.44 -17.11
CA ALA A 457 12.95 11.51 -17.08
C ALA A 457 12.02 11.70 -18.28
N LEU A 458 11.40 10.63 -18.77
CA LEU A 458 10.42 10.73 -19.86
C LEU A 458 9.10 11.33 -19.36
N GLU A 459 8.80 11.03 -18.11
CA GLU A 459 7.61 11.40 -17.36
C GLU A 459 7.55 12.88 -17.05
N GLN A 460 6.35 13.40 -16.81
CA GLN A 460 6.11 14.78 -16.42
C GLN A 460 5.95 14.86 -14.89
N LEU A 461 6.67 15.81 -14.27
CA LEU A 461 6.56 16.08 -12.84
C LEU A 461 5.13 16.50 -12.44
N GLY A 462 4.65 15.99 -11.31
CA GLY A 462 3.31 16.26 -10.79
C GLY A 462 2.16 15.66 -11.60
N LYS A 463 2.45 14.78 -12.57
CA LYS A 463 1.43 14.09 -13.38
C LYS A 463 1.70 12.60 -13.58
N THR A 464 2.83 12.27 -14.18
CA THR A 464 3.14 10.88 -14.60
C THR A 464 4.48 10.38 -14.08
N PHE A 465 5.17 11.19 -13.26
CA PHE A 465 6.44 10.82 -12.63
C PHE A 465 6.26 9.57 -11.76
N LEU A 466 7.22 8.64 -11.82
CA LEU A 466 7.07 7.31 -11.22
C LEU A 466 7.65 7.20 -9.80
N ALA A 467 8.58 8.08 -9.44
CA ALA A 467 9.14 8.13 -8.10
C ALA A 467 8.14 8.73 -7.11
N ASP A 468 8.24 8.30 -5.86
CA ASP A 468 7.42 8.83 -4.76
C ASP A 468 7.71 10.34 -4.59
N ASP A 469 6.68 11.14 -4.27
CA ASP A 469 6.80 12.60 -4.19
C ASP A 469 7.83 13.05 -3.14
N GLU A 470 7.97 12.28 -2.05
CA GLU A 470 9.00 12.49 -1.03
C GLU A 470 10.41 12.34 -1.63
N GLU A 471 10.66 11.29 -2.42
CA GLU A 471 11.97 11.05 -3.06
C GLU A 471 12.34 12.15 -4.06
N VAL A 472 11.36 12.69 -4.79
CA VAL A 472 11.54 13.83 -5.70
C VAL A 472 11.89 15.10 -4.92
N THR A 473 11.17 15.35 -3.82
CA THR A 473 11.41 16.50 -2.94
C THR A 473 12.79 16.43 -2.31
N GLU A 474 13.12 15.29 -1.70
CA GLU A 474 14.40 15.04 -1.05
C GLU A 474 15.57 15.15 -2.04
N SER A 475 15.41 14.67 -3.28
CA SER A 475 16.44 14.80 -4.32
C SER A 475 16.75 16.26 -4.66
N ARG A 476 15.72 17.10 -4.79
CA ARG A 476 15.90 18.53 -5.07
C ARG A 476 16.56 19.26 -3.91
N GLU A 477 16.15 18.94 -2.68
CA GLU A 477 16.75 19.50 -1.47
C GLU A 477 18.23 19.10 -1.31
N GLU A 478 18.62 17.94 -1.82
CA GLU A 478 20.00 17.46 -1.91
C GLU A 478 20.80 18.10 -3.08
N GLY A 479 20.19 19.01 -3.85
CA GLY A 479 20.85 19.77 -4.92
C GLY A 479 20.91 19.06 -6.27
N ILE A 480 20.07 18.05 -6.48
CA ILE A 480 19.94 17.35 -7.77
C ILE A 480 19.00 18.13 -8.69
N GLU A 481 19.43 18.35 -9.92
CA GLU A 481 18.58 18.93 -10.96
C GLU A 481 17.71 17.83 -11.59
N ILE A 482 16.40 18.03 -11.65
CA ILE A 482 15.47 17.07 -12.28
C ILE A 482 14.84 17.74 -13.50
N LEU A 483 15.09 17.16 -14.67
CA LEU A 483 14.56 17.57 -15.96
C LEU A 483 13.55 16.50 -16.44
N ASP A 484 12.28 16.84 -16.34
CA ASP A 484 11.18 16.00 -16.80
C ASP A 484 10.91 16.18 -18.30
N CYS A 485 10.11 15.30 -18.88
CA CYS A 485 9.83 15.28 -20.32
C CYS A 485 11.10 15.31 -21.20
N ARG A 486 12.17 14.61 -20.81
CA ARG A 486 13.44 14.47 -21.53
C ARG A 486 13.72 13.03 -21.91
N GLY A 487 13.79 12.78 -23.22
CA GLY A 487 14.12 11.48 -23.80
C GLY A 487 15.56 11.39 -24.27
N PRO A 488 16.30 10.34 -23.92
CA PRO A 488 17.70 10.19 -24.34
C PRO A 488 17.81 9.91 -25.85
N ARG A 489 18.90 10.40 -26.46
CA ARG A 489 19.17 10.24 -27.91
C ARG A 489 20.52 9.63 -28.21
N ALA A 490 21.59 10.12 -27.58
CA ALA A 490 22.94 9.60 -27.79
C ALA A 490 23.85 10.03 -26.64
N CYS A 491 24.83 9.19 -26.29
CA CYS A 491 25.95 9.58 -25.45
C CYS A 491 27.06 10.16 -26.34
N GLU A 492 27.47 11.40 -26.08
CA GLU A 492 28.56 12.03 -26.85
C GLU A 492 29.92 11.54 -26.34
N ILE A 493 30.74 11.05 -27.26
CA ILE A 493 32.10 10.56 -27.00
C ILE A 493 33.05 11.42 -27.85
N ASP A 494 34.13 11.91 -27.24
CA ASP A 494 35.14 12.69 -27.94
C ASP A 494 36.11 11.82 -28.76
N ASP A 495 36.94 12.46 -29.58
CA ASP A 495 37.92 11.79 -30.44
C ASP A 495 38.98 10.97 -29.66
N LYS A 496 39.09 11.20 -28.34
CA LYS A 496 39.99 10.46 -27.43
C LYS A 496 39.27 9.31 -26.73
N GLY A 497 38.02 9.03 -27.08
CA GLY A 497 37.20 7.97 -26.49
C GLY A 497 36.70 8.29 -25.09
N LYS A 498 36.57 9.56 -24.72
CA LYS A 498 36.04 10.00 -23.42
C LYS A 498 34.58 10.43 -23.56
N LEU A 499 33.72 9.93 -22.67
CA LEU A 499 32.35 10.39 -22.52
C LEU A 499 32.31 11.88 -22.12
N LYS A 500 31.51 12.67 -22.85
CA LYS A 500 31.27 14.10 -22.60
C LYS A 500 29.91 14.38 -21.97
N GLY A 501 28.91 13.55 -22.21
CA GLY A 501 27.55 13.78 -21.73
C GLY A 501 26.46 13.03 -22.51
N LEU A 502 25.22 13.44 -22.28
CA LEU A 502 24.01 12.86 -22.86
C LEU A 502 23.26 13.92 -23.69
N HIS A 503 22.92 13.56 -24.92
CA HIS A 503 21.93 14.28 -25.72
C HIS A 503 20.52 13.79 -25.39
N SER A 504 19.60 14.73 -25.19
CA SER A 504 18.19 14.46 -24.97
C SER A 504 17.30 15.40 -25.77
N VAL A 505 16.05 15.00 -25.99
CA VAL A 505 15.03 15.82 -26.66
C VAL A 505 13.76 15.86 -25.83
N LYS A 506 12.92 16.86 -26.08
CA LYS A 506 11.64 16.99 -25.37
C LYS A 506 10.69 15.86 -25.75
N VAL A 507 10.04 15.28 -24.74
CA VAL A 507 8.97 14.27 -24.87
C VAL A 507 7.63 14.99 -25.02
N ILE A 508 6.91 14.65 -26.09
CA ILE A 508 5.56 15.15 -26.36
C ILE A 508 4.52 14.22 -25.73
N SER A 509 4.73 12.90 -25.89
CA SER A 509 3.89 11.86 -25.31
C SER A 509 4.71 10.61 -25.04
N ILE A 510 4.32 9.81 -24.05
CA ILE A 510 5.01 8.55 -23.67
C ILE A 510 4.29 7.34 -24.27
N PHE A 511 2.96 7.41 -24.33
CA PHE A 511 2.09 6.35 -24.79
C PHE A 511 1.38 6.73 -26.09
N ASP A 512 1.00 5.72 -26.87
CA ASP A 512 0.06 5.88 -27.98
C ASP A 512 -1.40 5.92 -27.51
N GLU A 513 -2.34 6.07 -28.45
CA GLU A 513 -3.79 6.09 -28.17
C GLU A 513 -4.31 4.79 -27.55
N GLN A 514 -3.57 3.69 -27.67
CA GLN A 514 -3.89 2.39 -27.08
C GLN A 514 -3.19 2.18 -25.72
N GLY A 515 -2.52 3.20 -25.18
CA GLY A 515 -1.79 3.12 -23.90
C GLY A 515 -0.50 2.31 -23.98
N ARG A 516 -0.02 1.96 -25.18
CA ARG A 516 1.24 1.22 -25.35
C ARG A 516 2.41 2.19 -25.33
N PHE A 517 3.52 1.77 -24.74
CA PHE A 517 4.74 2.57 -24.68
C PHE A 517 5.25 2.85 -26.11
N ALA A 518 5.14 4.11 -26.54
CA ALA A 518 5.45 4.56 -27.89
C ALA A 518 5.75 6.08 -27.84
N PRO A 519 6.91 6.47 -27.26
CA PRO A 519 7.18 7.87 -27.00
C PRO A 519 7.36 8.68 -28.28
N LYS A 520 6.74 9.86 -28.33
CA LYS A 520 6.88 10.88 -29.40
C LYS A 520 7.69 12.05 -28.87
N TYR A 521 8.50 12.62 -29.75
CA TYR A 521 9.51 13.60 -29.36
C TYR A 521 9.53 14.81 -30.28
N ASP A 522 9.95 15.94 -29.73
CA ASP A 522 10.27 17.15 -30.47
C ASP A 522 11.79 17.23 -30.65
N GLU A 523 12.27 16.78 -31.82
CA GLU A 523 13.70 16.77 -32.13
C GLU A 523 14.31 18.18 -32.25
N SER A 524 13.48 19.24 -32.33
CA SER A 524 13.95 20.63 -32.37
C SER A 524 14.41 21.15 -31.00
N ASP A 525 13.91 20.57 -29.90
CA ASP A 525 14.32 20.87 -28.52
C ASP A 525 15.44 19.91 -28.09
N ALA A 526 16.51 19.87 -28.88
CA ALA A 526 17.71 19.11 -28.56
C ALA A 526 18.52 19.82 -27.47
N GLN A 527 18.85 19.08 -26.41
CA GLN A 527 19.64 19.56 -25.28
C GLN A 527 20.79 18.62 -24.98
N PHE A 528 21.93 19.21 -24.61
CA PHE A 528 23.13 18.49 -24.22
C PHE A 528 23.42 18.66 -22.73
N HIS A 529 23.53 17.54 -22.03
CA HIS A 529 23.79 17.47 -20.59
C HIS A 529 25.22 16.97 -20.37
N SER A 530 26.13 17.86 -19.97
CA SER A 530 27.54 17.51 -19.79
C SER A 530 27.77 16.65 -18.55
N ALA A 531 28.39 15.49 -18.74
CA ALA A 531 28.67 14.55 -17.65
C ALA A 531 29.90 13.67 -17.90
N GLU A 532 30.59 13.31 -16.82
CA GLU A 532 31.68 12.33 -16.86
C GLU A 532 31.18 10.88 -16.75
N MET A 533 29.91 10.69 -16.41
CA MET A 533 29.24 9.40 -16.26
C MET A 533 27.76 9.54 -16.60
N VAL A 534 27.23 8.58 -17.36
CA VAL A 534 25.78 8.45 -17.59
C VAL A 534 25.29 7.20 -16.87
N ILE A 535 24.16 7.28 -16.18
CA ILE A 535 23.62 6.19 -15.39
C ILE A 535 22.24 5.81 -15.93
N GLU A 536 22.06 4.56 -16.32
CA GLU A 536 20.80 4.04 -16.83
C GLU A 536 19.97 3.43 -15.67
N ALA A 537 18.82 4.07 -15.38
CA ALA A 537 17.85 3.65 -14.38
C ALA A 537 16.46 3.40 -15.01
N ILE A 538 16.45 2.83 -16.21
CA ILE A 538 15.25 2.64 -17.06
C ILE A 538 14.54 1.29 -16.86
N GLY A 539 14.68 0.71 -15.68
CA GLY A 539 14.08 -0.58 -15.31
C GLY A 539 15.05 -1.76 -15.28
N GLN A 540 14.51 -2.89 -14.82
CA GLN A 540 15.28 -4.08 -14.45
C GLN A 540 14.83 -5.32 -15.24
N MET A 541 15.60 -6.40 -15.12
CA MET A 541 15.32 -7.73 -15.68
C MET A 541 15.93 -8.83 -14.82
N SER A 542 15.35 -10.02 -14.89
CA SER A 542 15.84 -11.22 -14.23
C SER A 542 16.97 -11.88 -15.04
N ASP A 543 17.90 -12.54 -14.36
CA ASP A 543 18.86 -13.44 -15.02
C ASP A 543 18.27 -14.85 -15.16
N VAL A 544 17.59 -15.11 -16.28
CA VAL A 544 16.93 -16.40 -16.53
C VAL A 544 17.88 -17.47 -17.05
N SER A 545 19.16 -17.15 -17.29
CA SER A 545 20.17 -18.13 -17.74
C SER A 545 20.36 -19.29 -16.75
N ILE A 546 20.00 -19.05 -15.48
CA ILE A 546 19.94 -20.04 -14.40
C ILE A 546 19.13 -21.30 -14.73
N LEU A 547 18.13 -21.18 -15.61
CA LEU A 547 17.24 -22.29 -15.96
C LEU A 547 17.95 -23.33 -16.82
N GLY A 548 18.95 -22.92 -17.62
CA GLY A 548 19.54 -23.74 -18.68
C GLY A 548 18.60 -23.91 -19.88
N ASP A 549 19.14 -24.38 -21.00
CA ASP A 549 18.42 -24.44 -22.28
C ASP A 549 17.24 -25.42 -22.21
N ASP A 550 17.46 -26.65 -21.74
CA ASP A 550 16.44 -27.71 -21.68
C ASP A 550 15.19 -27.30 -20.88
N LEU A 551 15.37 -26.63 -19.74
CA LEU A 551 14.24 -26.18 -18.91
C LEU A 551 13.60 -24.93 -19.50
N THR A 552 14.39 -24.04 -20.11
CA THR A 552 13.89 -22.84 -20.79
C THR A 552 12.94 -23.21 -21.93
N GLU A 553 13.23 -24.28 -22.69
CA GLU A 553 12.38 -24.78 -23.77
C GLU A 553 11.08 -25.43 -23.27
N GLN A 554 11.10 -26.07 -22.10
CA GLN A 554 9.90 -26.68 -21.48
C GLN A 554 8.95 -25.64 -20.85
N LEU A 555 9.49 -24.48 -20.50
CA LEU A 555 8.73 -23.44 -19.84
C LEU A 555 7.92 -22.60 -20.84
N GLU A 556 6.69 -22.26 -20.45
CA GLU A 556 5.92 -21.26 -21.17
C GLU A 556 6.37 -19.84 -20.77
N TRP A 557 6.39 -18.93 -21.75
CA TRP A 557 6.85 -17.56 -21.57
C TRP A 557 5.79 -16.54 -21.99
N ASN A 558 5.76 -15.41 -21.28
CA ASN A 558 4.96 -14.24 -21.65
C ASN A 558 5.87 -13.01 -21.67
N ARG A 559 6.14 -12.48 -22.88
CA ARG A 559 6.96 -11.27 -23.10
C ARG A 559 8.31 -11.30 -22.36
N GLY A 560 8.98 -12.46 -22.35
CA GLY A 560 10.28 -12.65 -21.71
C GLY A 560 10.24 -12.88 -20.19
N ARG A 561 9.05 -13.07 -19.60
CA ARG A 561 8.87 -13.55 -18.23
C ARG A 561 8.32 -14.98 -18.23
N ILE A 562 8.64 -15.76 -17.20
CA ILE A 562 8.05 -17.10 -17.03
C ILE A 562 6.55 -16.95 -16.84
N LYS A 563 5.76 -17.68 -17.62
CA LYS A 563 4.31 -17.72 -17.47
C LYS A 563 3.96 -18.61 -16.28
N ILE A 564 3.08 -18.11 -15.42
CA ILE A 564 2.54 -18.84 -14.26
C ILE A 564 1.01 -18.85 -14.31
N ASN A 565 0.41 -19.80 -13.59
CA ASN A 565 -1.01 -19.74 -13.25
C ASN A 565 -1.27 -18.77 -12.07
N GLU A 566 -2.53 -18.64 -11.67
CA GLU A 566 -2.94 -17.79 -10.54
C GLU A 566 -2.29 -18.14 -9.20
N ASN A 567 -1.81 -19.37 -9.03
CA ASN A 567 -1.16 -19.87 -7.82
C ASN A 567 0.37 -19.86 -7.86
N GLY A 568 0.96 -19.49 -9.00
CA GLY A 568 2.41 -19.37 -9.16
C GLY A 568 3.10 -20.60 -9.71
N ALA A 569 2.34 -21.66 -10.01
CA ALA A 569 2.86 -22.84 -10.69
C ALA A 569 3.22 -22.48 -12.14
N THR A 570 4.33 -23.03 -12.62
CA THR A 570 4.76 -22.89 -14.02
C THR A 570 4.14 -23.98 -14.90
N SER A 571 4.54 -24.06 -16.18
CA SER A 571 4.13 -25.16 -17.07
C SER A 571 4.75 -26.51 -16.71
N VAL A 572 5.75 -26.56 -15.82
CA VAL A 572 6.33 -27.81 -15.31
C VAL A 572 5.90 -28.04 -13.85
N ALA A 573 5.47 -29.27 -13.55
CA ALA A 573 4.72 -29.58 -12.32
C ALA A 573 5.49 -29.42 -11.00
N TRP A 574 6.82 -29.39 -11.05
CA TRP A 574 7.68 -29.33 -9.86
C TRP A 574 8.19 -27.90 -9.55
N LEU A 575 7.89 -26.91 -10.41
CA LEU A 575 8.45 -25.57 -10.34
C LEU A 575 7.38 -24.48 -10.21
N TRP A 576 7.58 -23.61 -9.22
CA TRP A 576 6.82 -22.39 -8.99
C TRP A 576 7.71 -21.15 -9.20
N SER A 577 7.09 -20.00 -9.46
CA SER A 577 7.78 -18.72 -9.58
C SER A 577 7.04 -17.60 -8.83
N ALA A 578 7.77 -16.70 -8.20
CA ALA A 578 7.23 -15.67 -7.31
C ALA A 578 8.01 -14.35 -7.33
N GLY A 579 7.34 -13.25 -6.97
CA GLY A 579 7.95 -11.93 -6.78
C GLY A 579 8.26 -11.21 -8.09
N ASP A 580 9.28 -10.34 -8.05
CA ASP A 580 9.53 -9.36 -9.12
C ASP A 580 9.72 -9.96 -10.50
N MET A 581 10.25 -11.19 -10.60
CA MET A 581 10.45 -11.86 -11.89
C MET A 581 9.13 -12.18 -12.62
N VAL A 582 8.01 -12.19 -11.89
CA VAL A 582 6.67 -12.40 -12.42
C VAL A 582 5.92 -11.08 -12.55
N LYS A 583 5.69 -10.38 -11.43
CA LYS A 583 4.80 -9.21 -11.37
C LYS A 583 5.52 -7.87 -11.55
N GLY A 584 6.83 -7.81 -11.28
CA GLY A 584 7.62 -6.57 -11.26
C GLY A 584 7.93 -6.10 -9.84
N PRO A 585 8.76 -5.05 -9.69
CA PRO A 585 9.36 -4.67 -8.42
C PRO A 585 8.36 -4.03 -7.45
N ASP A 586 7.98 -4.75 -6.40
CA ASP A 586 7.27 -4.21 -5.24
C ASP A 586 7.35 -5.18 -4.04
N VAL A 587 7.79 -4.69 -2.89
CA VAL A 587 8.11 -5.54 -1.73
C VAL A 587 6.87 -6.25 -1.18
N ILE A 588 5.73 -5.54 -1.07
CA ILE A 588 4.53 -6.10 -0.46
C ILE A 588 3.84 -7.12 -1.39
N ASN A 589 3.86 -6.89 -2.70
CA ASN A 589 3.44 -7.89 -3.68
C ASN A 589 4.35 -9.12 -3.67
N ALA A 590 5.67 -8.96 -3.49
CA ALA A 590 6.58 -10.08 -3.34
C ALA A 590 6.25 -10.93 -2.10
N VAL A 591 5.94 -10.31 -0.96
CA VAL A 591 5.45 -11.00 0.24
C VAL A 591 4.14 -11.77 -0.06
N ALA A 592 3.16 -11.11 -0.68
CA ALA A 592 1.90 -11.73 -1.07
C ALA A 592 2.09 -12.95 -1.99
N ASP A 593 2.98 -12.84 -2.98
CA ASP A 593 3.34 -13.95 -3.87
C ASP A 593 3.98 -15.12 -3.11
N GLY A 594 4.81 -14.83 -2.11
CA GLY A 594 5.40 -15.85 -1.25
C GLY A 594 4.34 -16.67 -0.50
N HIS A 595 3.38 -16.00 0.13
CA HIS A 595 2.26 -16.66 0.85
C HIS A 595 1.40 -17.52 -0.08
N ARG A 596 1.08 -16.98 -1.26
CA ARG A 596 0.28 -17.66 -2.29
C ARG A 596 0.97 -18.94 -2.78
N VAL A 597 2.24 -18.85 -3.16
CA VAL A 597 3.03 -20.00 -3.63
C VAL A 597 3.22 -21.04 -2.51
N ALA A 598 3.50 -20.62 -1.28
CA ALA A 598 3.60 -21.52 -0.14
C ALA A 598 2.29 -22.25 0.18
N THR A 599 1.15 -21.66 -0.18
CA THR A 599 -0.16 -22.29 -0.01
C THR A 599 -0.44 -23.32 -1.07
N ASP A 600 -0.16 -23.00 -2.33
CA ASP A 600 -0.32 -23.95 -3.43
C ASP A 600 0.61 -25.16 -3.29
N ILE A 601 1.89 -24.96 -2.98
CA ILE A 601 2.84 -26.07 -2.80
C ILE A 601 2.43 -26.98 -1.63
N ASP A 602 1.97 -26.42 -0.51
CA ASP A 602 1.51 -27.24 0.61
C ASP A 602 0.30 -28.11 0.25
N GLN A 603 -0.63 -27.58 -0.56
CA GLN A 603 -1.77 -28.35 -1.06
C GLN A 603 -1.33 -29.40 -2.09
N TYR A 604 -0.45 -29.04 -3.01
CA TYR A 604 0.12 -29.94 -4.01
C TYR A 604 0.81 -31.16 -3.38
N LEU A 605 1.59 -30.95 -2.30
CA LEU A 605 2.34 -32.01 -1.63
C LEU A 605 1.52 -32.87 -0.65
N GLN A 606 0.28 -32.46 -0.35
CA GLN A 606 -0.66 -33.22 0.48
C GLN A 606 -1.53 -34.18 -0.34
N ASN A 607 -1.69 -33.90 -1.63
CA ASN A 607 -2.36 -34.75 -2.61
C ASN A 607 -1.35 -35.72 -3.25
#